data_AF-A0A3R6M3R9-F1
#
_entry.id   AF-A0A3R6M3R9-F1
#
_cell.length_a   1.000
_cell.length_b   1.000
_cell.length_c   1.000
_cell.angle_alpha   90.00
_cell.angle_beta   90.00
_cell.angle_gamma   90.00
#
_symmetry.space_group_name_H-M   'P 1'
#
loop_
_entity.id
_entity.type
_entity.pdbx_description
1 polymer ?
#
loop_
_entity_poly.entity_id
_entity_poly.type
_entity_poly.pdbx_seq_one_letter_code
_entity_poly.pdbx_strand_id
1 'polypeptide(L)'
;MNTKKEHGKIDWMITLVPLAIVIALCVLFFFAPEQSNAVLSQIRFFFGDTFGTYYLVIGLGIFILSLYIAGSKYGNIVLGEQSEKPKYSFFAWGSMMFTCGLAADILFYSFSEWVLYATDPHLAEMGSIQDWAGVYPLFHWSFIPWGFYLVLAVAFGFMLHVRKRNRQKYSEACRPILGKYTDGWAGRIIDLLAVFALLAGTATTFSVATPLMATIISELFHVAVSRTVINIIILLITCAVYTYSLLHGFKGISKLANICIYMFFGLIAFVLLFCGETRYIIETGFSSLGRMIQNFVDLSTFTDPLRTSNFPQNWTIYYWAYWMVWCVAAPFFIGSISRGRTVRQTILGGYIFGVGSTLTSFIVLGNYSMGMQVTGKADFIAQYLENGDLYGMIVSIIKTMPGAPVIMVVVLLTMIAFYATSFDSIALTASCYSYHTLKDGEQPNKGIQLMWCILLILLPIALLFAESSMNNLQSVSIVAAFPIGAVIVMITASFMKDAKVYLSENFQ
;
A
#
# COMPACT_ATOMS: atom_id res chain seq x y z
N MET A 1 -5.75 -16.01 -38.36
CA MET A 1 -6.80 -16.55 -37.46
C MET A 1 -7.67 -15.41 -36.97
N ASN A 2 -8.97 -15.52 -37.18
CA ASN A 2 -9.99 -14.48 -36.98
C ASN A 2 -9.98 -13.82 -35.60
N THR A 3 -9.37 -12.64 -35.47
CA THR A 3 -9.58 -11.73 -34.33
C THR A 3 -10.76 -10.81 -34.63
N LYS A 4 -11.99 -11.35 -34.61
CA LYS A 4 -13.16 -10.49 -34.35
C LYS A 4 -13.01 -10.01 -32.91
N LYS A 5 -12.53 -8.76 -32.77
CA LYS A 5 -12.22 -8.10 -31.50
C LYS A 5 -13.39 -8.23 -30.52
N GLU A 6 -13.16 -8.95 -29.42
CA GLU A 6 -14.07 -9.05 -28.29
C GLU A 6 -14.06 -7.76 -27.45
N HIS A 7 -14.42 -6.65 -28.09
CA HIS A 7 -14.50 -5.35 -27.46
C HIS A 7 -15.59 -5.35 -26.39
N GLY A 8 -15.26 -4.90 -25.17
CA GLY A 8 -16.24 -4.79 -24.09
C GLY A 8 -16.73 -6.12 -23.51
N LYS A 9 -16.15 -7.27 -23.91
CA LYS A 9 -16.47 -8.55 -23.29
C LYS A 9 -15.69 -8.75 -22.00
N ILE A 10 -16.38 -9.31 -21.01
CA ILE A 10 -15.84 -9.68 -19.71
C ILE A 10 -14.98 -10.94 -19.88
N ASP A 11 -13.77 -10.91 -19.33
CA ASP A 11 -12.92 -12.07 -19.17
C ASP A 11 -13.38 -12.84 -17.92
N TRP A 12 -14.34 -13.75 -18.12
CA TRP A 12 -14.95 -14.53 -17.04
C TRP A 12 -13.95 -15.45 -16.34
N MET A 13 -12.88 -15.88 -17.01
CA MET A 13 -11.86 -16.71 -16.39
C MET A 13 -11.05 -15.90 -15.37
N ILE A 14 -10.59 -14.72 -15.76
CA ILE A 14 -9.86 -13.80 -14.86
C ILE A 14 -10.77 -13.29 -13.73
N THR A 15 -12.08 -13.27 -13.95
CA THR A 15 -13.04 -12.83 -12.91
C THR A 15 -13.44 -13.97 -11.95
N LEU A 16 -13.73 -15.17 -12.47
CA LEU A 16 -14.28 -16.29 -11.67
C LEU A 16 -13.22 -17.17 -11.03
N VAL A 17 -12.04 -17.35 -11.65
CA VAL A 17 -11.00 -18.24 -11.11
C VAL A 17 -10.42 -17.67 -9.81
N PRO A 18 -10.00 -16.39 -9.73
CA PRO A 18 -9.56 -15.80 -8.46
C PRO A 18 -10.66 -15.82 -7.41
N LEU A 19 -11.91 -15.56 -7.80
CA LEU A 19 -13.05 -15.63 -6.90
C LEU A 19 -13.24 -17.03 -6.31
N ALA A 20 -13.22 -18.07 -7.14
CA ALA A 20 -13.35 -19.45 -6.69
C ALA A 20 -12.21 -19.86 -5.75
N ILE A 21 -10.98 -19.44 -6.04
CA ILE A 21 -9.82 -19.72 -5.19
C ILE A 21 -9.92 -18.98 -3.86
N VAL A 22 -10.34 -17.71 -3.86
CA VAL A 22 -10.58 -16.96 -2.62
C VAL A 22 -11.67 -17.61 -1.77
N ILE A 23 -12.79 -18.00 -2.37
CA ILE A 23 -13.86 -18.70 -1.65
C ILE A 23 -13.33 -20.03 -1.09
N ALA A 24 -12.57 -20.79 -1.86
CA ALA A 24 -11.98 -22.04 -1.40
C ALA A 24 -11.02 -21.84 -0.21
N LEU A 25 -10.16 -20.81 -0.26
CA LEU A 25 -9.28 -20.45 0.86
C LEU A 25 -10.08 -20.04 2.10
N CYS A 26 -11.11 -19.22 1.94
CA CYS A 26 -12.00 -18.84 3.05
C CYS A 26 -12.66 -20.07 3.69
N VAL A 27 -13.15 -21.01 2.88
CA VAL A 27 -13.73 -22.28 3.37
C VAL A 27 -12.67 -23.08 4.14
N LEU A 28 -11.46 -23.22 3.62
CA LEU A 28 -10.38 -23.95 4.30
C LEU A 28 -9.99 -23.31 5.64
N PHE A 29 -9.80 -21.99 5.67
CA PHE A 29 -9.49 -21.27 6.91
C PHE A 29 -10.61 -21.40 7.95
N PHE A 30 -11.86 -21.48 7.52
CA PHE A 30 -13.00 -21.61 8.42
C PHE A 30 -13.15 -23.02 8.99
N PHE A 31 -13.03 -24.06 8.16
CA PHE A 31 -13.26 -25.45 8.60
C PHE A 31 -12.03 -26.15 9.17
N ALA A 32 -10.82 -25.68 8.85
CA ALA A 32 -9.56 -26.30 9.28
C ALA A 32 -8.50 -25.23 9.67
N PRO A 33 -8.78 -24.38 10.68
CA PRO A 33 -7.93 -23.23 11.01
C PRO A 33 -6.51 -23.63 11.45
N GLU A 34 -6.38 -24.65 12.30
CA GLU A 34 -5.07 -25.11 12.81
C GLU A 34 -4.19 -25.67 11.70
N GLN A 35 -4.73 -26.56 10.86
CA GLN A 35 -3.97 -27.14 9.74
C GLN A 35 -3.60 -26.06 8.71
N SER A 36 -4.53 -25.15 8.43
CA SER A 36 -4.29 -24.03 7.50
C SER A 36 -3.15 -23.13 8.01
N ASN A 37 -3.12 -22.81 9.31
CA ASN A 37 -2.06 -22.01 9.91
C ASN A 37 -0.71 -22.72 9.89
N ALA A 38 -0.67 -24.03 10.13
CA ALA A 38 0.56 -24.82 10.06
C ALA A 38 1.15 -24.83 8.64
N VAL A 39 0.31 -25.09 7.64
CA VAL A 39 0.73 -25.08 6.22
C VAL A 39 1.17 -23.67 5.81
N LEU A 40 0.40 -22.64 6.14
CA LEU A 40 0.74 -21.25 5.84
C LEU A 40 2.07 -20.85 6.45
N SER A 41 2.35 -21.26 7.69
CA SER A 41 3.62 -21.00 8.37
C SER A 41 4.81 -21.65 7.68
N GLN A 42 4.66 -22.89 7.19
CA GLN A 42 5.72 -23.59 6.42
C GLN A 42 6.00 -22.88 5.09
N ILE A 43 4.94 -22.47 4.38
CA ILE A 43 5.06 -21.76 3.11
C ILE A 43 5.71 -20.38 3.35
N ARG A 44 5.28 -19.66 4.39
CA ARG A 44 5.89 -18.39 4.82
C ARG A 44 7.38 -18.58 5.12
N PHE A 45 7.74 -19.62 5.86
CA PHE A 45 9.13 -19.93 6.17
C PHE A 45 9.94 -20.12 4.88
N PHE A 46 9.45 -20.93 3.94
CA PHE A 46 10.16 -21.12 2.67
C PHE A 46 10.41 -19.80 1.91
N PHE A 47 9.38 -18.97 1.72
CA PHE A 47 9.55 -17.74 0.94
C PHE A 47 10.27 -16.61 1.70
N GLY A 48 9.91 -16.41 2.96
CA GLY A 48 10.46 -15.34 3.79
C GLY A 48 11.83 -15.68 4.37
N ASP A 49 12.01 -16.89 4.88
CA ASP A 49 13.26 -17.30 5.53
C ASP A 49 14.30 -17.78 4.51
N THR A 50 13.94 -18.71 3.62
CA THR A 50 14.91 -19.27 2.65
C THR A 50 15.18 -18.32 1.49
N PHE A 51 14.13 -17.69 0.94
CA PHE A 51 14.24 -16.79 -0.21
C PHE A 51 14.24 -15.30 0.14
N GLY A 52 14.29 -14.92 1.42
CA GLY A 52 14.15 -13.52 1.87
C GLY A 52 15.02 -12.48 1.13
N THR A 53 16.25 -12.85 0.76
CA THR A 53 17.17 -11.99 0.00
C THR A 53 16.59 -11.52 -1.34
N TYR A 54 15.71 -12.31 -1.95
CA TYR A 54 14.97 -11.94 -3.17
C TYR A 54 14.22 -10.61 -3.02
N TYR A 55 13.50 -10.44 -1.91
CA TYR A 55 12.71 -9.23 -1.65
C TYR A 55 13.59 -8.01 -1.43
N LEU A 56 14.70 -8.17 -0.71
CA LEU A 56 15.67 -7.11 -0.44
C LEU A 56 16.34 -6.62 -1.74
N VAL A 57 16.81 -7.54 -2.57
CA VAL A 57 17.46 -7.22 -3.86
C VAL A 57 16.50 -6.49 -4.79
N ILE A 58 15.25 -6.96 -4.89
CA ILE A 58 14.24 -6.30 -5.72
C ILE A 58 13.91 -4.90 -5.17
N GLY A 59 13.76 -4.76 -3.85
CA GLY A 59 13.51 -3.46 -3.21
C GLY A 59 14.60 -2.44 -3.45
N LEU A 60 15.84 -2.78 -3.10
CA LEU A 60 16.99 -1.89 -3.29
C LEU A 60 17.23 -1.60 -4.79
N GLY A 61 17.11 -2.63 -5.65
CA GLY A 61 17.29 -2.48 -7.08
C GLY A 61 16.27 -1.54 -7.72
N ILE A 62 14.99 -1.66 -7.34
CA ILE A 62 13.94 -0.76 -7.84
C ILE A 62 14.14 0.67 -7.34
N PHE A 63 14.55 0.87 -6.09
CA PHE A 63 14.86 2.21 -5.59
C PHE A 63 16.00 2.87 -6.36
N ILE A 64 17.12 2.17 -6.55
CA ILE A 64 18.24 2.70 -7.35
C ILE A 64 17.78 3.01 -8.78
N LEU A 65 16.97 2.13 -9.36
CA LEU A 65 16.47 2.32 -10.71
C LEU A 65 15.52 3.53 -10.83
N SER A 66 14.69 3.81 -9.83
CA SER A 66 13.81 4.98 -9.85
C SER A 66 14.62 6.28 -9.96
N LEU A 67 15.72 6.37 -9.20
CA LEU A 67 16.66 7.49 -9.25
C LEU A 67 17.35 7.59 -10.60
N TYR A 68 17.80 6.45 -11.15
CA TYR A 68 18.40 6.39 -12.48
C TYR A 68 17.42 6.85 -13.58
N ILE A 69 16.17 6.37 -13.57
CA ILE A 69 15.16 6.75 -14.55
C ILE A 69 14.88 8.26 -14.45
N ALA A 70 14.72 8.79 -13.24
CA ALA A 70 14.49 10.22 -13.02
C ALA A 70 15.68 11.09 -13.45
N GLY A 71 16.92 10.68 -13.15
CA GLY A 71 18.14 11.42 -13.43
C GLY A 71 18.67 11.32 -14.86
N SER A 72 18.22 10.34 -15.63
CA SER A 72 18.69 10.09 -17.00
C SER A 72 17.80 10.74 -18.07
N LYS A 73 18.11 10.47 -19.35
CA LYS A 73 17.31 10.88 -20.51
C LYS A 73 15.88 10.34 -20.50
N TYR A 74 15.62 9.21 -19.84
CA TYR A 74 14.28 8.65 -19.69
C TYR A 74 13.35 9.60 -18.93
N GLY A 75 13.89 10.37 -17.98
CA GLY A 75 13.16 11.36 -17.20
C GLY A 75 12.55 12.50 -18.02
N ASN A 76 13.01 12.72 -19.26
CA ASN A 76 12.50 13.76 -20.15
C ASN A 76 11.28 13.33 -20.97
N ILE A 77 10.92 12.04 -20.96
CA ILE A 77 9.76 11.52 -21.67
C ILE A 77 8.49 12.09 -21.03
N VAL A 78 7.63 12.71 -21.83
CA VAL A 78 6.29 13.15 -21.40
C VAL A 78 5.34 11.95 -21.47
N LEU A 79 4.57 11.70 -20.40
CA LEU A 79 3.54 10.67 -20.35
C LEU A 79 2.30 11.14 -21.14
N GLY A 80 2.41 11.09 -22.46
CA GLY A 80 1.44 11.64 -23.40
C GLY A 80 2.13 12.15 -24.65
N GLU A 81 1.55 13.18 -25.28
CA GLU A 81 2.21 13.89 -26.38
C GLU A 81 3.28 14.87 -25.83
N GLN A 82 4.34 15.13 -26.59
CA GLN A 82 5.50 15.89 -26.10
C GLN A 82 5.16 17.33 -25.63
N SER A 83 4.11 17.93 -26.19
CA SER A 83 3.60 19.26 -25.82
C SER A 83 2.37 19.21 -24.90
N GLU A 84 1.96 18.02 -24.47
CA GLU A 84 0.76 17.84 -23.67
C GLU A 84 0.94 18.41 -22.26
N LYS A 85 -0.02 19.24 -21.82
CA LYS A 85 0.01 19.85 -20.49
C LYS A 85 -0.53 18.89 -19.43
N PRO A 86 -0.06 18.99 -18.17
CA PRO A 86 -0.60 18.19 -17.07
C PRO A 86 -2.11 18.32 -16.94
N LYS A 87 -2.82 17.18 -16.92
CA LYS A 87 -4.29 17.15 -16.82
C LYS A 87 -4.85 17.69 -15.49
N TYR A 88 -4.09 17.51 -14.41
CA TYR A 88 -4.46 17.91 -13.05
C TYR A 88 -3.46 18.91 -12.49
N SER A 89 -3.92 19.80 -11.60
CA SER A 89 -3.02 20.72 -10.89
C SER A 89 -2.01 19.96 -10.03
N PHE A 90 -0.89 20.60 -9.68
CA PHE A 90 0.20 19.95 -8.94
C PHE A 90 -0.25 19.40 -7.58
N PHE A 91 -1.01 20.21 -6.82
CA PHE A 91 -1.54 19.80 -5.51
C PHE A 91 -2.57 18.68 -5.62
N ALA A 92 -3.57 18.79 -6.51
CA ALA A 92 -4.59 17.75 -6.67
C ALA A 92 -3.99 16.41 -7.12
N TRP A 93 -2.97 16.46 -7.98
CA TRP A 93 -2.22 15.27 -8.41
C TRP A 93 -1.43 14.64 -7.27
N GLY A 94 -0.73 15.44 -6.46
CA GLY A 94 -0.01 14.96 -5.28
C GLY A 94 -0.94 14.35 -4.24
N SER A 95 -2.06 15.01 -3.95
CA SER A 95 -3.11 14.51 -3.05
C SER A 95 -3.63 13.15 -3.48
N MET A 96 -4.04 13.01 -4.76
CA MET A 96 -4.53 11.75 -5.30
C MET A 96 -3.46 10.64 -5.27
N MET A 97 -2.20 10.98 -5.54
CA MET A 97 -1.09 10.03 -5.47
C MET A 97 -0.92 9.47 -4.05
N PHE A 98 -0.91 10.36 -3.05
CA PHE A 98 -0.77 9.95 -1.66
C PHE A 98 -1.95 9.09 -1.19
N THR A 99 -3.18 9.54 -1.42
CA THR A 99 -4.37 8.85 -0.92
C THR A 99 -4.66 7.53 -1.63
N CYS A 100 -4.18 7.35 -2.87
CA CYS A 100 -4.30 6.06 -3.56
C CYS A 100 -3.20 5.07 -3.19
N GLY A 101 -2.03 5.56 -2.76
CA GLY A 101 -0.86 4.74 -2.43
C GLY A 101 -0.88 4.19 -1.01
N LEU A 102 -1.67 4.79 -0.12
CA LEU A 102 -1.89 4.35 1.26
C LEU A 102 -3.36 4.13 1.53
N ALA A 103 -3.65 3.39 2.59
CA ALA A 103 -4.99 3.16 3.12
C ALA A 103 -5.03 3.50 4.62
N ALA A 104 -6.09 3.10 5.32
CA ALA A 104 -6.32 3.51 6.71
C ALA A 104 -5.27 2.98 7.70
N ASP A 105 -4.55 1.93 7.33
CA ASP A 105 -3.49 1.32 8.13
C ASP A 105 -2.31 2.27 8.40
N ILE A 106 -2.10 3.31 7.58
CA ILE A 106 -1.09 4.34 7.86
C ILE A 106 -1.30 4.98 9.25
N LEU A 107 -2.54 5.21 9.67
CA LEU A 107 -2.83 5.78 10.98
C LEU A 107 -2.55 4.77 12.08
N PHE A 108 -2.95 3.51 11.90
CA PHE A 108 -2.65 2.42 12.84
C PHE A 108 -1.13 2.30 13.08
N TYR A 109 -0.35 2.19 12.01
CA TYR A 109 1.10 2.04 12.09
C TYR A 109 1.77 3.32 12.61
N SER A 110 1.34 4.51 12.16
CA SER A 110 1.93 5.77 12.64
C SER A 110 1.82 5.95 14.16
N PHE A 111 0.75 5.44 14.79
CA PHE A 111 0.60 5.50 16.24
C PHE A 111 1.39 4.42 16.99
N SER A 112 1.57 3.24 16.41
CA SER A 112 1.97 2.04 17.17
C SER A 112 3.32 1.43 16.77
N GLU A 113 3.80 1.66 15.55
CA GLU A 113 4.90 0.87 14.99
C GLU A 113 6.23 1.11 15.73
N TRP A 114 6.44 2.30 16.29
CA TRP A 114 7.62 2.54 17.12
C TRP A 114 7.63 1.65 18.38
N VAL A 115 6.47 1.32 18.97
CA VAL A 115 6.38 0.39 20.12
C VAL A 115 6.72 -1.03 19.68
N LEU A 116 6.24 -1.43 18.50
CA LEU A 116 6.53 -2.74 17.93
C LEU A 116 8.04 -2.92 17.69
N TYR A 117 8.72 -1.90 17.17
CA TYR A 117 10.18 -1.93 17.08
C TYR A 117 10.85 -1.86 18.45
N ALA A 118 10.37 -1.01 19.35
CA ALA A 118 10.93 -0.85 20.70
C ALA A 118 10.92 -2.13 21.53
N THR A 119 9.98 -3.04 21.24
CA THR A 119 9.83 -4.33 21.91
C THR A 119 10.47 -5.50 21.16
N ASP A 120 11.01 -5.26 19.95
CA ASP A 120 11.73 -6.28 19.19
C ASP A 120 13.16 -6.48 19.77
N PRO A 121 13.58 -7.73 20.05
CA PRO A 121 14.92 -8.01 20.59
C PRO A 121 16.06 -7.42 19.77
N HIS A 122 15.93 -7.33 18.45
CA HIS A 122 16.97 -6.78 17.59
C HIS A 122 17.23 -5.29 17.87
N LEU A 123 16.19 -4.53 18.24
CA LEU A 123 16.36 -3.10 18.49
C LEU A 123 17.28 -2.86 19.69
N ALA A 124 17.19 -3.72 20.72
CA ALA A 124 18.06 -3.67 21.88
C ALA A 124 19.54 -3.94 21.54
N GLU A 125 19.83 -4.65 20.44
CA GLU A 125 21.20 -4.86 19.94
C GLU A 125 21.75 -3.61 19.23
N MET A 126 20.87 -2.77 18.66
CA MET A 126 21.25 -1.59 17.88
C MET A 126 21.47 -0.33 18.74
N GLY A 127 20.78 -0.22 19.88
CA GLY A 127 20.92 0.90 20.80
C GLY A 127 19.66 1.19 21.60
N SER A 128 19.49 2.44 22.02
CA SER A 128 18.33 2.83 22.82
C SER A 128 17.05 2.97 21.97
N ILE A 129 15.88 2.95 22.62
CA ILE A 129 14.59 3.24 21.97
C ILE A 129 14.63 4.61 21.29
N GLN A 130 15.19 5.63 21.97
CA GLN A 130 15.35 6.99 21.45
C GLN A 130 16.13 7.03 20.13
N ASP A 131 17.07 6.11 19.97
CA ASP A 131 18.02 6.06 18.87
C ASP A 131 17.45 5.38 17.62
N TRP A 132 16.66 4.31 17.80
CA TRP A 132 16.31 3.41 16.70
C TRP A 132 14.82 3.14 16.52
N ALA A 133 13.97 3.31 17.53
CA ALA A 133 12.55 2.98 17.42
C ALA A 133 11.83 3.85 16.38
N GLY A 134 12.30 5.08 16.17
CA GLY A 134 11.82 5.99 15.14
C GLY A 134 12.48 5.81 13.76
N VAL A 135 13.49 4.95 13.60
CA VAL A 135 14.25 4.81 12.34
C VAL A 135 13.58 3.84 11.38
N TYR A 136 13.22 2.66 11.86
CA TYR A 136 12.60 1.62 11.02
C TYR A 136 11.24 1.99 10.42
N PRO A 137 10.33 2.71 11.12
CA PRO A 137 9.10 3.19 10.48
C PRO A 137 9.40 4.12 9.30
N LEU A 138 10.40 5.01 9.44
CA LEU A 138 10.81 5.87 8.33
C LEU A 138 11.42 5.06 7.19
N PHE A 139 12.20 4.02 7.48
CA PHE A 139 12.78 3.16 6.45
C PHE A 139 11.73 2.35 5.68
N HIS A 140 10.84 1.65 6.39
CA HIS A 140 9.85 0.74 5.79
C HIS A 140 8.66 1.42 5.10
N TRP A 141 8.48 2.74 5.29
CA TRP A 141 7.38 3.51 4.68
C TRP A 141 7.83 4.67 3.77
N SER A 142 9.13 4.78 3.44
CA SER A 142 9.66 5.85 2.58
C SER A 142 10.19 5.38 1.21
N PHE A 143 11.50 5.38 1.02
CA PHE A 143 12.12 5.46 -0.30
C PHE A 143 11.94 4.20 -1.17
N ILE A 144 12.18 3.02 -0.61
CA ILE A 144 12.01 1.74 -1.33
C ILE A 144 10.53 1.45 -1.64
N PRO A 145 9.60 1.54 -0.67
CA PRO A 145 8.16 1.42 -0.90
C PRO A 145 7.65 2.24 -2.08
N TRP A 146 7.91 3.56 -2.02
CA TRP A 146 7.48 4.48 -3.04
C TRP A 146 8.24 4.24 -4.34
N GLY A 147 9.48 3.76 -4.28
CA GLY A 147 10.23 3.29 -5.46
C GLY A 147 9.45 2.25 -6.27
N PHE A 148 8.87 1.25 -5.61
CA PHE A 148 8.00 0.26 -6.28
C PHE A 148 6.86 0.92 -7.02
N TYR A 149 6.14 1.81 -6.34
CA TYR A 149 5.01 2.49 -6.96
C TYR A 149 5.41 3.36 -8.13
N LEU A 150 6.47 4.14 -7.98
CA LEU A 150 6.82 5.18 -8.94
C LEU A 150 7.38 4.61 -10.22
N VAL A 151 8.22 3.56 -10.15
CA VAL A 151 8.75 2.87 -11.33
C VAL A 151 7.63 2.20 -12.11
N LEU A 152 6.69 1.53 -11.43
CA LEU A 152 5.56 0.91 -12.10
C LEU A 152 4.57 1.96 -12.63
N ALA A 153 4.38 3.07 -11.91
CA ALA A 153 3.49 4.13 -12.35
C ALA A 153 3.97 4.78 -13.64
N VAL A 154 5.28 5.01 -13.80
CA VAL A 154 5.81 5.52 -15.07
C VAL A 154 5.74 4.47 -16.17
N ALA A 155 5.92 3.17 -15.85
CA ALA A 155 5.74 2.09 -16.83
C ALA A 155 4.30 2.03 -17.34
N PHE A 156 3.30 2.07 -16.45
CA PHE A 156 1.89 2.08 -16.82
C PHE A 156 1.48 3.38 -17.49
N GLY A 157 1.92 4.54 -16.99
CA GLY A 157 1.67 5.83 -17.64
C GLY A 157 2.24 5.89 -19.07
N PHE A 158 3.42 5.32 -19.29
CA PHE A 158 4.03 5.21 -20.61
C PHE A 158 3.22 4.28 -21.53
N MET A 159 2.85 3.09 -21.02
CA MET A 159 2.00 2.14 -21.72
C MET A 159 0.66 2.76 -22.16
N LEU A 160 0.00 3.49 -21.26
CA LEU A 160 -1.32 4.07 -21.47
C LEU A 160 -1.28 5.32 -22.36
N HIS A 161 -0.38 6.25 -22.07
CA HIS A 161 -0.43 7.59 -22.66
C HIS A 161 0.54 7.79 -23.83
N VAL A 162 1.70 7.13 -23.81
CA VAL A 162 2.69 7.22 -24.89
C VAL A 162 2.43 6.15 -25.95
N ARG A 163 2.32 4.89 -25.53
CA ARG A 163 2.05 3.76 -26.46
C ARG A 163 0.57 3.55 -26.77
N LYS A 164 -0.34 4.29 -26.11
CA LYS A 164 -1.79 4.29 -26.35
C LYS A 164 -2.36 2.85 -26.36
N ARG A 165 -1.88 2.00 -25.43
CA ARG A 165 -2.34 0.61 -25.32
C ARG A 165 -3.73 0.58 -24.70
N ASN A 166 -4.62 -0.20 -25.32
CA ASN A 166 -6.02 -0.34 -24.90
C ASN A 166 -6.25 -1.53 -23.95
N ARG A 167 -5.18 -2.21 -23.52
CA ARG A 167 -5.24 -3.27 -22.52
C ARG A 167 -4.65 -2.76 -21.22
N GLN A 168 -5.53 -2.42 -20.31
CA GLN A 168 -5.17 -1.93 -18.99
C GLN A 168 -4.88 -3.14 -18.09
N LYS A 169 -3.81 -3.89 -18.37
CA LYS A 169 -3.47 -5.14 -17.66
C LYS A 169 -1.98 -5.20 -17.34
N TYR A 170 -1.64 -5.97 -16.32
CA TYR A 170 -0.26 -6.24 -15.91
C TYR A 170 0.55 -6.93 -17.03
N SER A 171 -0.07 -7.89 -17.70
CA SER A 171 0.52 -8.60 -18.83
C SER A 171 0.85 -7.69 -20.01
N GLU A 172 0.04 -6.66 -20.24
CA GLU A 172 0.26 -5.69 -21.32
C GLU A 172 1.54 -4.88 -21.09
N ALA A 173 1.83 -4.52 -19.84
CA ALA A 173 3.07 -3.80 -19.49
C ALA A 173 4.32 -4.67 -19.74
N CYS A 174 4.17 -6.00 -19.76
CA CYS A 174 5.23 -6.94 -20.11
C CYS A 174 5.38 -7.17 -21.62
N ARG A 175 4.50 -6.61 -22.46
CA ARG A 175 4.46 -6.85 -23.92
C ARG A 175 5.78 -6.56 -24.64
N PRO A 176 6.56 -5.51 -24.33
CA PRO A 176 7.85 -5.28 -24.99
C PRO A 176 8.84 -6.45 -24.87
N ILE A 177 8.75 -7.25 -23.81
CA ILE A 177 9.55 -8.47 -23.62
C ILE A 177 8.82 -9.70 -24.15
N LEU A 178 7.56 -9.90 -23.76
CA LEU A 178 6.80 -11.13 -24.08
C LEU A 178 6.29 -11.18 -25.53
N GLY A 179 6.19 -10.04 -26.23
CA GLY A 179 5.71 -9.96 -27.59
C GLY A 179 4.33 -10.60 -27.78
N LYS A 180 4.25 -11.64 -28.62
CA LYS A 180 3.01 -12.39 -28.90
C LYS A 180 2.51 -13.22 -27.72
N TYR A 181 3.38 -13.58 -26.77
CA TYR A 181 3.01 -14.44 -25.64
C TYR A 181 2.14 -13.70 -24.61
N THR A 182 2.13 -12.35 -24.64
CA THR A 182 1.21 -11.52 -23.85
C THR A 182 -0.26 -11.85 -24.13
N ASP A 183 -0.59 -12.23 -25.36
CA ASP A 183 -1.98 -12.53 -25.74
C ASP A 183 -2.39 -13.98 -25.43
N GLY A 184 -1.45 -14.81 -24.97
CA GLY A 184 -1.64 -16.22 -24.66
C GLY A 184 -1.63 -16.54 -23.16
N TRP A 185 -1.25 -17.77 -22.82
CA TRP A 185 -1.24 -18.26 -21.44
C TRP A 185 -0.29 -17.50 -20.51
N ALA A 186 0.87 -17.07 -21.00
CA ALA A 186 1.84 -16.32 -20.20
C ALA A 186 1.24 -15.01 -19.68
N GLY A 187 0.57 -14.24 -20.54
CA GLY A 187 -0.13 -13.03 -20.12
C GLY A 187 -1.28 -13.30 -19.14
N ARG A 188 -2.05 -14.37 -19.38
CA ARG A 188 -3.14 -14.76 -18.47
C ARG A 188 -2.65 -15.11 -17.06
N ILE A 189 -1.53 -15.83 -16.95
CA ILE A 189 -0.93 -16.18 -15.65
C ILE A 189 -0.51 -14.89 -14.92
N ILE A 190 0.15 -13.96 -15.61
CA ILE A 190 0.55 -12.68 -15.04
C ILE A 190 -0.67 -11.91 -14.50
N ASP A 191 -1.75 -11.83 -15.27
CA ASP A 191 -2.96 -11.11 -14.86
C ASP A 191 -3.66 -11.80 -13.67
N LEU A 192 -3.68 -13.13 -13.62
CA LEU A 192 -4.22 -13.88 -12.48
C LEU A 192 -3.40 -13.64 -11.21
N LEU A 193 -2.07 -13.68 -11.30
CA LEU A 193 -1.18 -13.37 -10.17
C LEU A 193 -1.44 -11.95 -9.63
N ALA A 194 -1.65 -10.99 -10.54
CA ALA A 194 -1.96 -9.62 -10.15
C ALA A 194 -3.28 -9.54 -9.35
N VAL A 195 -4.33 -10.22 -9.80
CA VAL A 195 -5.60 -10.27 -9.05
C VAL A 195 -5.41 -10.91 -7.65
N PHE A 196 -4.63 -11.98 -7.53
CA PHE A 196 -4.35 -12.59 -6.23
C PHE A 196 -3.62 -11.66 -5.27
N ALA A 197 -2.58 -10.99 -5.76
CA ALA A 197 -1.86 -10.01 -4.97
C ALA A 197 -2.75 -8.83 -4.55
N LEU A 198 -3.62 -8.37 -5.43
CA LEU A 198 -4.58 -7.33 -5.08
C LEU A 198 -5.49 -7.76 -3.92
N LEU A 199 -6.03 -8.98 -3.98
CA LEU A 199 -6.89 -9.53 -2.93
C LEU A 199 -6.10 -9.71 -1.61
N ALA A 200 -4.86 -10.19 -1.67
CA ALA A 200 -3.97 -10.32 -0.51
C ALA A 200 -3.64 -8.98 0.17
N GLY A 201 -3.33 -7.94 -0.62
CA GLY A 201 -3.04 -6.60 -0.09
C GLY A 201 -4.27 -5.99 0.60
N THR A 202 -5.43 -6.05 -0.06
CA THR A 202 -6.69 -5.52 0.51
C THR A 202 -7.14 -6.23 1.78
N ALA A 203 -7.00 -7.56 1.81
CA ALA A 203 -7.22 -8.38 3.00
C ALA A 203 -6.40 -7.91 4.20
N THR A 204 -5.09 -7.77 4.00
CA THR A 204 -4.14 -7.39 5.06
C THR A 204 -4.51 -6.02 5.65
N THR A 205 -4.68 -5.02 4.81
CA THR A 205 -4.96 -3.65 5.25
C THR A 205 -6.28 -3.53 6.02
N PHE A 206 -7.36 -4.15 5.52
CA PHE A 206 -8.64 -4.14 6.25
C PHE A 206 -8.55 -4.86 7.59
N SER A 207 -7.90 -6.02 7.63
CA SER A 207 -7.76 -6.79 8.87
C SER A 207 -6.91 -6.07 9.93
N VAL A 208 -5.97 -5.22 9.53
CA VAL A 208 -5.15 -4.42 10.45
C VAL A 208 -5.91 -3.20 10.99
N ALA A 209 -6.52 -2.38 10.12
CA ALA A 209 -7.05 -1.08 10.55
C ALA A 209 -8.52 -1.10 10.99
N THR A 210 -9.33 -2.07 10.54
CA THR A 210 -10.75 -2.17 10.97
C THR A 210 -10.92 -2.38 12.48
N PRO A 211 -10.12 -3.26 13.12
CA PRO A 211 -10.24 -3.46 14.56
C PRO A 211 -9.89 -2.21 15.38
N LEU A 212 -9.04 -1.30 14.89
CA LEU A 212 -8.76 -0.01 15.53
C LEU A 212 -10.00 0.89 15.53
N MET A 213 -10.65 1.01 14.36
CA MET A 213 -11.89 1.78 14.25
C MET A 213 -12.99 1.22 15.15
N ALA A 214 -13.10 -0.10 15.27
CA ALA A 214 -14.05 -0.72 16.20
C ALA A 214 -13.73 -0.38 17.66
N THR A 215 -12.47 -0.45 18.08
CA THR A 215 -12.06 -0.06 19.44
C THR A 215 -12.38 1.42 19.72
N ILE A 216 -12.15 2.30 18.75
CA ILE A 216 -12.52 3.73 18.87
C ILE A 216 -14.03 3.92 19.02
N ILE A 217 -14.85 3.21 18.23
CA ILE A 217 -16.32 3.29 18.33
C ILE A 217 -16.80 2.77 19.70
N SER A 218 -16.26 1.64 20.15
CA SER A 218 -16.58 1.08 21.47
C SER A 218 -16.22 2.06 22.59
N GLU A 219 -15.09 2.75 22.48
CA GLU A 219 -14.67 3.77 23.44
C GLU A 219 -15.59 5.00 23.42
N LEU A 220 -15.92 5.54 22.23
CA LEU A 220 -16.71 6.78 22.10
C LEU A 220 -18.17 6.62 22.51
N PHE A 221 -18.78 5.49 22.18
CA PHE A 221 -20.22 5.27 22.33
C PHE A 221 -20.56 4.27 23.44
N HIS A 222 -19.56 3.72 24.12
CA HIS A 222 -19.71 2.71 25.18
C HIS A 222 -20.61 1.53 24.77
N VAL A 223 -20.50 1.10 23.49
CA VAL A 223 -21.39 0.10 22.91
C VAL A 223 -21.01 -1.29 23.42
N ALA A 224 -21.97 -1.99 24.05
CA ALA A 224 -21.83 -3.39 24.46
C ALA A 224 -22.12 -4.39 23.30
N VAL A 225 -21.62 -4.09 22.11
CA VAL A 225 -21.75 -4.94 20.91
C VAL A 225 -20.41 -5.62 20.65
N SER A 226 -20.44 -6.88 20.19
CA SER A 226 -19.22 -7.61 19.89
C SER A 226 -18.39 -6.90 18.81
N ARG A 227 -17.06 -6.92 18.98
CA ARG A 227 -16.11 -6.28 18.06
C ARG A 227 -16.30 -6.74 16.62
N THR A 228 -16.62 -8.01 16.41
CA THR A 228 -16.90 -8.60 15.11
C THR A 228 -18.07 -7.94 14.40
N VAL A 229 -19.16 -7.64 15.12
CA VAL A 229 -20.33 -6.96 14.54
C VAL A 229 -19.98 -5.51 14.16
N ILE A 230 -19.25 -4.80 15.01
CA ILE A 230 -18.80 -3.43 14.73
C ILE A 230 -17.89 -3.41 13.48
N ASN A 231 -16.95 -4.36 13.39
CA ASN A 231 -16.07 -4.50 12.22
C ASN A 231 -16.86 -4.68 10.92
N ILE A 232 -17.88 -5.55 10.90
CA ILE A 232 -18.73 -5.77 9.71
C ILE A 232 -19.46 -4.49 9.32
N ILE A 233 -20.03 -3.78 10.29
CA ILE A 233 -20.73 -2.51 10.04
C ILE A 233 -19.77 -1.48 9.43
N ILE A 234 -18.55 -1.35 9.97
CA ILE A 234 -17.53 -0.45 9.44
C ILE A 234 -17.19 -0.81 7.99
N LEU A 235 -17.00 -2.09 7.68
CA LEU A 235 -16.68 -2.55 6.32
C LEU A 235 -17.83 -2.27 5.34
N LEU A 236 -19.08 -2.50 5.74
CA LEU A 236 -20.26 -2.21 4.93
C LEU A 236 -20.41 -0.70 4.67
N ILE A 237 -20.22 0.14 5.68
CA ILE A 237 -20.26 1.60 5.54
C ILE A 237 -19.15 2.07 4.61
N THR A 238 -17.92 1.59 4.84
CA THR A 238 -16.76 1.93 4.00
C THR A 238 -17.02 1.53 2.55
N CYS A 239 -17.57 0.33 2.31
CA CYS A 239 -17.99 -0.15 1.00
C CYS A 239 -19.01 0.76 0.33
N ALA A 240 -20.03 1.20 1.06
CA ALA A 240 -21.00 2.15 0.54
C ALA A 240 -20.35 3.48 0.15
N VAL A 241 -19.44 4.02 0.97
CA VAL A 241 -18.78 5.32 0.73
C VAL A 241 -17.91 5.28 -0.54
N TYR A 242 -17.04 4.27 -0.70
CA TYR A 242 -16.17 4.23 -1.87
C TYR A 242 -16.90 3.81 -3.14
N THR A 243 -17.91 2.95 -3.03
CA THR A 243 -18.79 2.64 -4.16
C THR A 243 -19.51 3.90 -4.63
N TYR A 244 -20.00 4.72 -3.71
CA TYR A 244 -20.59 6.01 -4.05
C TYR A 244 -19.59 6.95 -4.75
N SER A 245 -18.38 7.10 -4.21
CA SER A 245 -17.29 7.89 -4.82
C SER A 245 -17.01 7.46 -6.26
N LEU A 246 -16.82 6.15 -6.46
CA LEU A 246 -16.52 5.54 -7.75
C LEU A 246 -17.65 5.74 -8.76
N LEU A 247 -18.91 5.55 -8.36
CA LEU A 247 -20.07 5.69 -9.25
C LEU A 247 -20.30 7.15 -9.71
N HIS A 248 -19.76 8.13 -8.97
CA HIS A 248 -19.71 9.56 -9.34
C HIS A 248 -18.45 9.93 -10.16
N GLY A 249 -17.61 8.95 -10.46
CA GLY A 249 -16.40 9.09 -11.29
C GLY A 249 -15.33 9.97 -10.66
N PHE A 250 -14.40 10.46 -11.47
CA PHE A 250 -13.22 11.20 -11.01
C PHE A 250 -13.50 12.46 -10.17
N LYS A 251 -14.68 13.09 -10.30
CA LYS A 251 -15.07 14.21 -9.43
C LYS A 251 -15.29 13.77 -7.98
N GLY A 252 -15.89 12.58 -7.79
CA GLY A 252 -16.05 11.96 -6.46
C GLY A 252 -14.69 11.62 -5.86
N ILE A 253 -13.88 10.88 -6.60
CA ILE A 253 -12.54 10.44 -6.21
C ILE A 253 -11.67 11.63 -5.78
N SER A 254 -11.59 12.69 -6.60
CA SER A 254 -10.76 13.86 -6.29
C SER A 254 -11.26 14.66 -5.09
N LYS A 255 -12.59 14.81 -4.91
CA LYS A 255 -13.16 15.52 -3.76
C LYS A 255 -12.89 14.76 -2.46
N LEU A 256 -13.07 13.44 -2.48
CA LEU A 256 -12.83 12.59 -1.33
C LEU A 256 -11.35 12.55 -0.95
N ALA A 257 -10.44 12.48 -1.94
CA ALA A 257 -9.00 12.59 -1.73
C ALA A 257 -8.60 13.91 -1.05
N ASN A 258 -9.17 15.03 -1.47
CA ASN A 258 -8.91 16.32 -0.81
C ASN A 258 -9.40 16.33 0.64
N ILE A 259 -10.63 15.84 0.90
CA ILE A 259 -11.16 15.76 2.27
C ILE A 259 -10.27 14.88 3.15
N CYS A 260 -9.86 13.71 2.64
CA CYS A 260 -8.94 12.80 3.31
C CYS A 260 -7.61 13.50 3.67
N ILE A 261 -6.97 14.15 2.70
CA ILE A 261 -5.72 14.92 2.89
C ILE A 261 -5.90 16.01 3.96
N TYR A 262 -6.98 16.79 3.90
CA TYR A 262 -7.20 17.86 4.87
C TYR A 262 -7.42 17.33 6.29
N MET A 263 -8.18 16.24 6.46
CA MET A 263 -8.37 15.63 7.78
C MET A 263 -7.07 15.02 8.31
N PHE A 264 -6.31 14.33 7.45
CA PHE A 264 -5.05 13.70 7.80
C PHE A 264 -3.98 14.73 8.22
N PHE A 265 -3.70 15.71 7.38
CA PHE A 265 -2.74 16.76 7.72
C PHE A 265 -3.25 17.70 8.81
N GLY A 266 -4.57 17.88 8.92
CA GLY A 266 -5.19 18.59 10.04
C GLY A 266 -4.94 17.89 11.37
N LEU A 267 -5.10 16.57 11.42
CA LEU A 267 -4.76 15.75 12.59
C LEU A 267 -3.28 15.86 12.94
N ILE A 268 -2.39 15.67 11.96
CA ILE A 268 -0.93 15.80 12.16
C ILE A 268 -0.58 17.20 12.69
N ALA A 269 -1.09 18.25 12.06
CA ALA A 269 -0.83 19.62 12.49
C ALA A 269 -1.35 19.87 13.91
N PHE A 270 -2.52 19.30 14.24
CA PHE A 270 -3.07 19.40 15.59
C PHE A 270 -2.16 18.74 16.64
N VAL A 271 -1.72 17.51 16.37
CA VAL A 271 -0.81 16.78 17.28
C VAL A 271 0.50 17.54 17.46
N LEU A 272 1.08 18.02 16.36
CA LEU A 272 2.34 18.76 16.38
C LEU A 272 2.24 20.07 17.18
N LEU A 273 1.15 20.83 17.03
CA LEU A 273 1.04 22.18 17.59
C LEU A 273 0.42 22.24 19.00
N PHE A 274 -0.48 21.31 19.34
CA PHE A 274 -1.32 21.45 20.53
C PHE A 274 -1.17 20.32 21.57
N CYS A 275 -0.48 19.22 21.25
CA CYS A 275 -0.38 18.08 22.19
C CYS A 275 0.86 18.11 23.11
N GLY A 276 1.75 19.11 22.99
CA GLY A 276 2.80 19.41 23.98
C GLY A 276 4.18 18.78 23.76
N GLU A 277 4.35 17.91 22.76
CA GLU A 277 5.65 17.24 22.46
C GLU A 277 6.36 17.82 21.21
N THR A 278 6.01 19.03 20.76
CA THR A 278 6.46 19.62 19.48
C THR A 278 7.98 19.58 19.28
N ARG A 279 8.74 19.99 20.30
CA ARG A 279 10.21 20.02 20.24
C ARG A 279 10.76 18.60 20.06
N TYR A 280 10.31 17.67 20.89
CA TYR A 280 10.75 16.28 20.85
C TYR A 280 10.41 15.63 19.50
N ILE A 281 9.19 15.86 19.00
CA ILE A 281 8.74 15.36 17.70
C ILE A 281 9.70 15.76 16.57
N ILE A 282 10.05 17.05 16.51
CA ILE A 282 10.88 17.60 15.44
C ILE A 282 12.34 17.16 15.58
N GLU A 283 12.94 17.32 16.77
CA GLU A 283 14.35 16.99 16.99
C GLU A 283 14.60 15.49 16.81
N THR A 284 13.73 14.64 17.37
CA THR A 284 13.82 13.18 17.20
C THR A 284 13.51 12.78 15.77
N GLY A 285 12.53 13.39 15.12
CA GLY A 285 12.21 13.12 13.71
C GLY A 285 13.39 13.41 12.78
N PHE A 286 14.05 14.55 12.98
CA PHE A 286 15.24 14.94 12.21
C PHE A 286 16.42 14.00 12.47
N SER A 287 16.65 13.63 13.74
CA SER A 287 17.69 12.67 14.14
C SER A 287 17.45 11.29 13.54
N SER A 288 16.23 10.75 13.64
CA SER A 288 15.84 9.45 13.08
C SER A 288 15.96 9.42 11.56
N LEU A 289 15.56 10.50 10.88
CA LEU A 289 15.74 10.62 9.42
C LEU A 289 17.23 10.63 9.04
N GLY A 290 18.06 11.41 9.76
CA GLY A 290 19.50 11.43 9.54
C GLY A 290 20.14 10.05 9.73
N ARG A 291 19.73 9.34 10.80
CA ARG A 291 20.22 7.98 11.08
C ARG A 291 19.77 6.97 10.03
N MET A 292 18.52 7.04 9.58
CA MET A 292 17.99 6.20 8.50
C MET A 292 18.80 6.40 7.21
N ILE A 293 19.07 7.66 6.83
CA ILE A 293 19.87 7.98 5.64
C ILE A 293 21.31 7.47 5.78
N GLN A 294 21.94 7.70 6.94
CA GLN A 294 23.31 7.26 7.19
C GLN A 294 23.45 5.73 7.08
N ASN A 295 22.47 4.98 7.59
CA ASN A 295 22.50 3.51 7.62
C ASN A 295 21.70 2.87 6.48
N PHE A 296 21.25 3.65 5.49
CA PHE A 296 20.29 3.18 4.49
C PHE A 296 20.74 1.93 3.74
N VAL A 297 22.03 1.87 3.36
CA VAL A 297 22.59 0.72 2.63
C VAL A 297 22.61 -0.53 3.52
N ASP A 298 23.01 -0.39 4.79
CA ASP A 298 23.04 -1.48 5.75
C ASP A 298 21.62 -2.01 6.01
N LEU A 299 20.68 -1.12 6.34
CA LEU A 299 19.25 -1.45 6.52
C LEU A 299 18.65 -2.15 5.28
N SER A 300 19.04 -1.72 4.07
CA SER A 300 18.56 -2.30 2.81
C SER A 300 19.16 -3.66 2.47
N THR A 301 20.28 -4.02 3.10
CA THR A 301 21.03 -5.25 2.82
C THR A 301 21.11 -6.21 4.01
N PHE A 302 20.51 -5.84 5.14
CA PHE A 302 20.46 -6.65 6.34
C PHE A 302 19.62 -7.92 6.11
N THR A 303 20.28 -9.08 6.27
CA THR A 303 19.68 -10.41 6.00
C THR A 303 19.63 -11.33 7.22
N ASP A 304 20.30 -10.95 8.32
CA ASP A 304 20.50 -11.78 9.51
C ASP A 304 20.85 -13.25 9.18
N PRO A 305 22.00 -13.54 8.54
CA PRO A 305 22.29 -14.87 7.99
C PRO A 305 22.34 -15.99 9.03
N LEU A 306 22.58 -15.66 10.30
CA LEU A 306 22.59 -16.63 11.41
C LEU A 306 21.21 -16.76 12.09
N ARG A 307 20.22 -15.94 11.70
CA ARG A 307 18.87 -15.93 12.26
C ARG A 307 18.86 -15.70 13.76
N THR A 308 19.77 -14.85 14.25
CA THR A 308 19.86 -14.56 15.69
C THR A 308 18.66 -13.77 16.18
N SER A 309 18.12 -12.88 15.33
CA SER A 309 16.92 -12.08 15.65
C SER A 309 15.73 -12.38 14.74
N ASN A 310 15.96 -12.88 13.52
CA ASN A 310 14.97 -13.01 12.45
C ASN A 310 14.30 -11.68 12.08
N PHE A 311 14.90 -10.55 12.45
CA PHE A 311 14.33 -9.22 12.25
C PHE A 311 14.00 -8.93 10.77
N PRO A 312 14.91 -9.11 9.79
CA PRO A 312 14.58 -8.79 8.41
C PRO A 312 13.51 -9.72 7.84
N GLN A 313 13.40 -10.97 8.32
CA GLN A 313 12.37 -11.93 7.92
C GLN A 313 10.98 -11.55 8.43
N ASN A 314 10.91 -10.99 9.65
CA ASN A 314 9.65 -10.61 10.28
C ASN A 314 9.18 -9.20 9.90
N TRP A 315 10.10 -8.29 9.60
CA TRP A 315 9.80 -6.89 9.31
C TRP A 315 10.07 -6.53 7.86
N THR A 316 11.34 -6.44 7.46
CA THR A 316 11.73 -5.85 6.18
C THR A 316 11.19 -6.63 4.98
N ILE A 317 11.29 -7.95 5.01
CA ILE A 317 10.77 -8.85 3.97
C ILE A 317 9.25 -8.80 3.92
N TYR A 318 8.58 -8.76 5.09
CA TYR A 318 7.14 -8.54 5.14
C TYR A 318 6.76 -7.21 4.49
N TYR A 319 7.42 -6.10 4.84
CA TYR A 319 7.09 -4.80 4.25
C TYR A 319 7.33 -4.78 2.74
N TRP A 320 8.45 -5.29 2.25
CA TRP A 320 8.64 -5.39 0.79
C TRP A 320 7.57 -6.23 0.12
N ALA A 321 7.18 -7.35 0.73
CA ALA A 321 6.07 -8.14 0.21
C ALA A 321 4.74 -7.36 0.22
N TYR A 322 4.42 -6.70 1.33
CA TYR A 322 3.24 -5.85 1.49
C TYR A 322 3.18 -4.76 0.40
N TRP A 323 4.28 -4.05 0.15
CA TRP A 323 4.33 -3.03 -0.89
C TRP A 323 4.25 -3.62 -2.31
N MET A 324 4.87 -4.78 -2.55
CA MET A 324 4.78 -5.47 -3.84
C MET A 324 3.35 -5.89 -4.19
N VAL A 325 2.56 -6.40 -3.23
CA VAL A 325 1.17 -6.80 -3.52
C VAL A 325 0.28 -5.60 -3.83
N TRP A 326 0.57 -4.45 -3.23
CA TRP A 326 -0.13 -3.19 -3.51
C TRP A 326 0.24 -2.55 -4.85
N CYS A 327 1.35 -2.96 -5.48
CA CYS A 327 1.75 -2.45 -6.78
C CYS A 327 0.76 -2.76 -7.91
N VAL A 328 -0.23 -3.63 -7.66
CA VAL A 328 -1.20 -4.02 -8.67
C VAL A 328 -2.16 -2.90 -9.04
N ALA A 329 -2.54 -2.05 -8.08
CA ALA A 329 -3.55 -1.02 -8.30
C ALA A 329 -3.00 0.40 -8.20
N ALA A 330 -2.32 0.74 -7.10
CA ALA A 330 -1.87 2.11 -6.85
C ALA A 330 -1.00 2.68 -7.99
N PRO A 331 0.01 1.96 -8.51
CA PRO A 331 0.85 2.47 -9.60
C PRO A 331 0.07 2.68 -10.91
N PHE A 332 -0.92 1.82 -11.18
CA PHE A 332 -1.76 1.94 -12.35
C PHE A 332 -2.58 3.24 -12.31
N PHE A 333 -3.17 3.52 -11.13
CA PHE A 333 -3.89 4.77 -10.90
C PHE A 333 -2.96 5.99 -10.99
N ILE A 334 -1.78 5.94 -10.35
CA ILE A 334 -0.77 7.01 -10.42
C ILE A 334 -0.36 7.27 -11.87
N GLY A 335 -0.09 6.23 -12.65
CA GLY A 335 0.22 6.35 -14.08
C GLY A 335 -0.91 7.05 -14.85
N SER A 336 -2.16 6.63 -14.60
CA SER A 336 -3.36 7.16 -15.25
C SER A 336 -3.62 8.64 -14.98
N ILE A 337 -3.34 9.12 -13.76
CA ILE A 337 -3.50 10.55 -13.39
C ILE A 337 -2.28 11.40 -13.76
N SER A 338 -1.18 10.79 -14.21
CA SER A 338 0.08 11.48 -14.53
C SER A 338 0.20 11.91 -15.99
N ARG A 339 -0.88 11.82 -16.78
CA ARG A 339 -0.94 12.29 -18.16
C ARG A 339 -0.50 13.76 -18.32
N GLY A 340 0.40 14.00 -19.28
CA GLY A 340 1.01 15.31 -19.56
C GLY A 340 2.13 15.72 -18.61
N ARG A 341 2.57 14.85 -17.69
CA ARG A 341 3.77 15.06 -16.86
C ARG A 341 4.95 14.27 -17.41
N THR A 342 6.16 14.72 -17.12
CA THR A 342 7.35 13.93 -17.46
C THR A 342 7.54 12.75 -16.51
N VAL A 343 8.24 11.71 -16.96
CA VAL A 343 8.67 10.58 -16.13
C VAL A 343 9.42 11.08 -14.87
N ARG A 344 10.30 12.09 -15.01
CA ARG A 344 11.01 12.69 -13.87
C ARG A 344 10.07 13.37 -12.90
N GLN A 345 9.11 14.16 -13.41
CA GLN A 345 8.12 14.82 -12.56
C GLN A 345 7.29 13.79 -11.79
N THR A 346 6.89 12.70 -12.43
CA THR A 346 6.12 11.63 -11.78
C THR A 346 6.91 10.98 -10.64
N ILE A 347 8.17 10.59 -10.88
CA ILE A 347 9.00 9.95 -9.85
C ILE A 347 9.33 10.93 -8.72
N LEU A 348 9.92 12.09 -9.02
CA LEU A 348 10.36 13.03 -7.98
C LEU A 348 9.17 13.66 -7.24
N GLY A 349 8.10 14.00 -7.96
CA GLY A 349 6.88 14.50 -7.34
C GLY A 349 6.24 13.45 -6.43
N GLY A 350 6.30 12.17 -6.80
CA GLY A 350 5.81 11.12 -5.94
C GLY A 350 6.66 10.81 -4.73
N TYR A 351 7.98 11.00 -4.79
CA TYR A 351 8.80 11.05 -3.59
C TYR A 351 8.39 12.23 -2.69
N ILE A 352 8.23 13.43 -3.24
CA ILE A 352 7.84 14.61 -2.45
C ILE A 352 6.50 14.39 -1.75
N PHE A 353 5.46 13.99 -2.49
CA PHE A 353 4.12 13.83 -1.93
C PHE A 353 3.96 12.53 -1.14
N GLY A 354 4.46 11.41 -1.65
CA GLY A 354 4.31 10.12 -1.00
C GLY A 354 5.21 9.95 0.21
N VAL A 355 6.53 10.09 0.01
CA VAL A 355 7.51 9.98 1.11
C VAL A 355 7.36 11.13 2.09
N GLY A 356 7.15 12.36 1.62
CA GLY A 356 6.94 13.50 2.52
C GLY A 356 5.75 13.28 3.48
N SER A 357 4.63 12.78 2.97
CA SER A 357 3.43 12.55 3.78
C SER A 357 3.57 11.39 4.75
N THR A 358 4.17 10.26 4.31
CA THR A 358 4.44 9.11 5.19
C THR A 358 5.41 9.49 6.31
N LEU A 359 6.57 10.08 5.98
CA LEU A 359 7.55 10.53 6.97
C LEU A 359 6.91 11.49 7.99
N THR A 360 6.13 12.46 7.52
CA THR A 360 5.45 13.42 8.41
C THR A 360 4.53 12.71 9.41
N SER A 361 3.76 11.71 8.98
CA SER A 361 2.86 10.96 9.86
C SER A 361 3.60 10.18 10.93
N PHE A 362 4.61 9.41 10.53
CA PHE A 362 5.38 8.58 11.46
C PHE A 362 6.18 9.43 12.44
N ILE A 363 6.78 10.52 11.96
CA ILE A 363 7.48 11.48 12.83
C ILE A 363 6.51 12.09 13.83
N VAL A 364 5.36 12.60 13.41
CA VAL A 364 4.48 13.34 14.32
C VAL A 364 3.73 12.43 15.28
N LEU A 365 3.02 11.42 14.78
CA LEU A 365 2.17 10.57 15.61
C LEU A 365 2.98 9.57 16.44
N GLY A 366 4.07 9.04 15.87
CA GLY A 366 4.95 8.11 16.56
C GLY A 366 5.76 8.82 17.64
N ASN A 367 6.44 9.92 17.30
CA ASN A 367 7.26 10.62 18.30
C ASN A 367 6.43 11.30 19.38
N TYR A 368 5.14 11.60 19.16
CA TYR A 368 4.27 12.10 20.21
C TYR A 368 4.22 11.14 21.40
N SER A 369 3.83 9.89 21.16
CA SER A 369 3.73 8.87 22.22
C SER A 369 5.09 8.38 22.68
N MET A 370 6.08 8.31 21.79
CA MET A 370 7.46 7.97 22.17
C MET A 370 8.08 9.02 23.11
N GLY A 371 7.79 10.31 22.90
CA GLY A 371 8.26 11.38 23.79
C GLY A 371 7.70 11.23 25.20
N MET A 372 6.42 10.89 25.31
CA MET A 372 5.80 10.59 26.60
C MET A 372 6.39 9.33 27.26
N GLN A 373 6.73 8.30 26.49
CA GLN A 373 7.40 7.09 26.98
C GLN A 373 8.77 7.42 27.58
N VAL A 374 9.66 8.07 26.81
CA VAL A 374 11.05 8.27 27.24
C VAL A 374 11.18 9.33 28.33
N THR A 375 10.20 10.22 28.48
CA THR A 375 10.12 11.19 29.58
C THR A 375 9.41 10.66 30.82
N GLY A 376 8.91 9.42 30.80
CA GLY A 376 8.21 8.79 31.91
C GLY A 376 6.82 9.36 32.21
N LYS A 377 6.20 10.08 31.26
CA LYS A 377 4.84 10.61 31.40
C LYS A 377 3.76 9.54 31.22
N ALA A 378 4.06 8.51 30.44
CA ALA A 378 3.20 7.34 30.21
C ALA A 378 4.08 6.13 29.89
N ASP A 379 3.56 4.91 30.10
CA ASP A 379 4.26 3.67 29.77
C ASP A 379 3.41 2.81 28.82
N PHE A 380 3.49 3.13 27.53
CA PHE A 380 2.78 2.44 26.46
C PHE A 380 3.41 1.08 26.15
N ILE A 381 4.71 0.93 26.36
CA ILE A 381 5.41 -0.35 26.21
C ILE A 381 4.89 -1.36 27.23
N ALA A 382 4.81 -0.97 28.51
CA ALA A 382 4.27 -1.85 29.55
C ALA A 382 2.80 -2.22 29.26
N GLN A 383 1.99 -1.25 28.83
CA GLN A 383 0.60 -1.50 28.43
C GLN A 383 0.50 -2.53 27.30
N TYR A 384 1.35 -2.42 26.27
CA TYR A 384 1.37 -3.38 25.18
C TYR A 384 1.85 -4.77 25.62
N LEU A 385 2.90 -4.85 26.45
CA LEU A 385 3.45 -6.11 26.92
C LEU A 385 2.51 -6.89 27.86
N GLU A 386 1.54 -6.22 28.48
CA GLU A 386 0.57 -6.86 29.38
C GLU A 386 -0.31 -7.90 28.65
N ASN A 387 -0.80 -7.57 27.46
CA ASN A 387 -1.78 -8.39 26.75
C ASN A 387 -1.66 -8.38 25.21
N GLY A 388 -0.70 -7.65 24.65
CA GLY A 388 -0.48 -7.50 23.21
C GLY A 388 -1.50 -6.61 22.49
N ASP A 389 -2.35 -5.87 23.21
CA ASP A 389 -3.43 -5.06 22.60
C ASP A 389 -2.93 -3.71 22.06
N LEU A 390 -2.46 -3.72 20.81
CA LEU A 390 -2.09 -2.51 20.08
C LEU A 390 -3.25 -1.52 19.93
N TYR A 391 -4.48 -2.01 19.81
CA TYR A 391 -5.64 -1.16 19.54
C TYR A 391 -6.03 -0.36 20.78
N GLY A 392 -6.09 -1.03 21.93
CA GLY A 392 -6.27 -0.38 23.24
C GLY A 392 -5.14 0.58 23.57
N MET A 393 -3.89 0.23 23.26
CA MET A 393 -2.73 1.13 23.41
C MET A 393 -2.88 2.41 22.57
N ILE A 394 -3.25 2.30 21.29
CA ILE A 394 -3.47 3.49 20.43
C ILE A 394 -4.59 4.37 21.01
N VAL A 395 -5.67 3.76 21.50
CA VAL A 395 -6.75 4.52 22.16
C VAL A 395 -6.25 5.22 23.42
N SER A 396 -5.40 4.56 24.23
CA SER A 396 -4.75 5.19 25.39
C SER A 396 -3.85 6.37 25.00
N ILE A 397 -3.09 6.26 23.90
CA ILE A 397 -2.31 7.37 23.34
C ILE A 397 -3.22 8.53 22.95
N ILE A 398 -4.36 8.27 22.28
CA ILE A 398 -5.28 9.35 21.90
C ILE A 398 -5.92 10.00 23.13
N LYS A 399 -6.17 9.24 24.21
CA LYS A 399 -6.71 9.77 25.48
C LYS A 399 -5.80 10.78 26.17
N THR A 400 -4.50 10.78 25.88
CA THR A 400 -3.58 11.79 26.42
C THR A 400 -3.63 13.12 25.65
N MET A 401 -4.32 13.16 24.51
CA MET A 401 -4.44 14.37 23.70
C MET A 401 -5.57 15.29 24.18
N PRO A 402 -5.40 16.62 24.11
CA PRO A 402 -6.47 17.56 24.41
C PRO A 402 -7.65 17.36 23.46
N GLY A 403 -8.86 17.21 24.01
CA GLY A 403 -10.06 16.95 23.23
C GLY A 403 -10.12 15.54 22.63
N ALA A 404 -9.55 14.54 23.30
CA ALA A 404 -9.47 13.15 22.85
C ALA A 404 -10.73 12.59 22.14
N PRO A 405 -11.98 12.80 22.62
CA PRO A 405 -13.17 12.32 21.90
C PRO A 405 -13.30 12.90 20.48
N VAL A 406 -12.97 14.18 20.29
CA VAL A 406 -12.97 14.82 18.97
C VAL A 406 -11.88 14.23 18.09
N ILE A 407 -10.69 14.00 18.66
CA ILE A 407 -9.57 13.39 17.92
C ILE A 407 -9.89 11.97 17.49
N MET A 408 -10.52 11.17 18.36
CA MET A 408 -11.01 9.83 18.01
C MET A 408 -12.00 9.86 16.84
N VAL A 409 -12.95 10.81 16.83
CA VAL A 409 -13.87 11.00 15.71
C VAL A 409 -13.12 11.38 14.44
N VAL A 410 -12.15 12.29 14.52
CA VAL A 410 -11.33 12.70 13.36
C VAL A 410 -10.51 11.53 12.83
N VAL A 411 -9.86 10.74 13.70
CA VAL A 411 -9.12 9.52 13.32
C VAL A 411 -10.05 8.54 12.61
N LEU A 412 -11.23 8.26 13.17
CA LEU A 412 -12.22 7.37 12.57
C LEU A 412 -12.66 7.83 11.18
N LEU A 413 -13.01 9.11 11.02
CA LEU A 413 -13.42 9.69 9.73
C LEU A 413 -12.27 9.70 8.72
N THR A 414 -11.04 9.94 9.19
CA THR A 414 -9.83 9.93 8.34
C THR A 414 -9.53 8.52 7.84
N MET A 415 -9.65 7.51 8.70
CA MET A 415 -9.48 6.10 8.32
C MET A 415 -10.53 5.66 7.28
N ILE A 416 -11.80 6.01 7.49
CA ILE A 416 -12.88 5.74 6.52
C ILE A 416 -12.59 6.45 5.19
N ALA A 417 -12.14 7.71 5.23
CA ALA A 417 -11.81 8.46 4.02
C ALA A 417 -10.63 7.86 3.26
N PHE A 418 -9.57 7.42 3.96
CA PHE A 418 -8.43 6.73 3.34
C PHE A 418 -8.88 5.46 2.65
N TYR A 419 -9.59 4.57 3.36
CA TYR A 419 -10.12 3.38 2.71
C TYR A 419 -10.96 3.75 1.50
N ALA A 420 -11.79 4.78 1.62
CA ALA A 420 -12.65 5.09 0.51
C ALA A 420 -11.89 5.59 -0.73
N THR A 421 -10.80 6.33 -0.56
CA THR A 421 -9.94 6.80 -1.66
C THR A 421 -8.99 5.74 -2.22
N SER A 422 -8.58 4.76 -1.43
CA SER A 422 -7.73 3.67 -1.95
C SER A 422 -8.62 2.66 -2.69
N PHE A 423 -9.76 2.32 -2.11
CA PHE A 423 -10.61 1.25 -2.62
C PHE A 423 -11.47 1.66 -3.80
N ASP A 424 -11.83 2.94 -3.96
CA ASP A 424 -12.43 3.39 -5.23
C ASP A 424 -11.44 3.23 -6.41
N SER A 425 -10.16 3.55 -6.19
CA SER A 425 -9.08 3.44 -7.16
C SER A 425 -8.72 1.99 -7.46
N ILE A 426 -8.71 1.13 -6.44
CA ILE A 426 -8.51 -0.32 -6.57
C ILE A 426 -9.67 -0.95 -7.32
N ALA A 427 -10.92 -0.69 -6.91
CA ALA A 427 -12.10 -1.26 -7.55
C ALA A 427 -12.19 -0.82 -9.02
N LEU A 428 -11.84 0.43 -9.33
CA LEU A 428 -11.74 0.91 -10.70
C LEU A 428 -10.69 0.12 -11.50
N THR A 429 -9.49 -0.04 -10.95
CA THR A 429 -8.38 -0.75 -11.63
C THR A 429 -8.72 -2.22 -11.83
N ALA A 430 -9.25 -2.90 -10.82
CA ALA A 430 -9.71 -4.28 -10.89
C ALA A 430 -10.84 -4.45 -11.93
N SER A 431 -11.75 -3.47 -11.98
CA SER A 431 -12.80 -3.45 -13.00
C SER A 431 -12.25 -3.31 -14.40
N CYS A 432 -11.18 -2.54 -14.61
CA CYS A 432 -10.48 -2.48 -15.90
C CYS A 432 -9.88 -3.84 -16.29
N TYR A 433 -9.39 -4.62 -15.32
CA TYR A 433 -8.78 -5.94 -15.56
C TYR A 433 -9.77 -6.99 -16.05
N SER A 434 -11.04 -6.86 -15.66
CA SER A 434 -12.13 -7.74 -16.12
C SER A 434 -12.46 -7.61 -17.60
N TYR A 435 -11.93 -6.61 -18.33
CA TYR A 435 -12.19 -6.44 -19.75
C TYR A 435 -11.00 -6.86 -20.61
N HIS A 436 -11.27 -7.44 -21.79
CA HIS A 436 -10.21 -7.76 -22.75
C HIS A 436 -9.54 -6.52 -23.35
N THR A 437 -10.32 -5.47 -23.62
CA THR A 437 -9.84 -4.17 -24.12
C THR A 437 -10.80 -3.06 -23.69
N LEU A 438 -10.25 -1.92 -23.29
CA LEU A 438 -10.96 -0.67 -23.00
C LEU A 438 -10.30 0.45 -23.81
N LYS A 439 -11.08 1.27 -24.51
CA LYS A 439 -10.53 2.43 -25.22
C LYS A 439 -10.03 3.49 -24.24
N ASP A 440 -9.16 4.38 -24.71
CA ASP A 440 -8.74 5.55 -23.93
C ASP A 440 -9.97 6.36 -23.48
N GLY A 441 -10.05 6.64 -22.19
CA GLY A 441 -11.18 7.33 -21.56
C GLY A 441 -12.45 6.50 -21.33
N GLU A 442 -12.53 5.26 -21.80
CA GLU A 442 -13.68 4.38 -21.56
C GLU A 442 -13.65 3.82 -20.14
N GLN A 443 -14.81 3.83 -19.46
CA GLN A 443 -14.93 3.36 -18.08
C GLN A 443 -15.58 1.97 -18.04
N PRO A 444 -15.16 1.07 -17.12
CA PRO A 444 -15.84 -0.21 -16.91
C PRO A 444 -17.33 -0.03 -16.61
N ASN A 445 -18.17 -1.00 -17.00
CA ASN A 445 -19.59 -0.98 -16.63
C ASN A 445 -19.77 -0.90 -15.10
N LYS A 446 -20.72 -0.06 -14.65
CA LYS A 446 -21.02 0.16 -13.23
C LYS A 446 -21.35 -1.13 -12.46
N GLY A 447 -21.94 -2.13 -13.09
CA GLY A 447 -22.22 -3.43 -12.48
C GLY A 447 -20.96 -4.23 -12.16
N ILE A 448 -19.93 -4.16 -13.02
CA ILE A 448 -18.62 -4.79 -12.77
C ILE A 448 -17.87 -4.03 -11.68
N GLN A 449 -17.97 -2.69 -11.67
CA GLN A 449 -17.46 -1.87 -10.59
C GLN A 449 -18.07 -2.27 -9.24
N LEU A 450 -19.41 -2.36 -9.17
CA LEU A 450 -20.11 -2.78 -7.97
C LEU A 450 -19.72 -4.21 -7.53
N MET A 451 -19.58 -5.14 -8.48
CA MET A 451 -19.11 -6.49 -8.18
C MET A 451 -17.73 -6.47 -7.51
N TRP A 452 -16.75 -5.77 -8.09
CA TRP A 452 -15.42 -5.65 -7.48
C TRP A 452 -15.46 -4.96 -6.12
N CYS A 453 -16.28 -3.91 -5.95
CA CYS A 453 -16.49 -3.29 -4.66
C CYS A 453 -16.90 -4.33 -3.60
N ILE A 454 -17.86 -5.21 -3.92
CA ILE A 454 -18.29 -6.26 -2.98
C ILE A 454 -17.19 -7.29 -2.77
N LEU A 455 -16.51 -7.75 -3.82
CA LEU A 455 -15.48 -8.78 -3.72
C LEU A 455 -14.30 -8.38 -2.83
N LEU A 456 -13.90 -7.10 -2.89
CA LEU A 456 -12.75 -6.59 -2.12
C LEU A 456 -12.98 -6.61 -0.61
N ILE A 457 -14.23 -6.66 -0.13
CA ILE A 457 -14.54 -6.74 1.31
C ILE A 457 -14.83 -8.18 1.79
N LEU A 458 -15.11 -9.13 0.90
CA LEU A 458 -15.45 -10.51 1.29
C LEU A 458 -14.29 -11.24 1.97
N LEU A 459 -13.09 -11.17 1.39
CA LEU A 459 -11.90 -11.81 1.98
C LEU A 459 -11.51 -11.17 3.32
N PRO A 460 -11.46 -9.83 3.46
CA PRO A 460 -11.30 -9.20 4.78
C PRO A 460 -12.32 -9.64 5.83
N ILE A 461 -13.60 -9.72 5.46
CA ILE A 461 -14.66 -10.20 6.36
C ILE A 461 -14.33 -11.61 6.83
N ALA A 462 -14.01 -12.52 5.91
CA ALA A 462 -13.67 -13.91 6.24
C ALA A 462 -12.45 -14.02 7.18
N LEU A 463 -11.40 -13.23 6.94
CA LEU A 463 -10.20 -13.25 7.78
C LEU A 463 -10.42 -12.65 9.17
N LEU A 464 -11.26 -11.62 9.29
CA LEU A 464 -11.68 -11.07 10.58
C LEU A 464 -12.51 -12.09 11.38
N PHE A 465 -13.36 -12.86 10.71
CA PHE A 465 -14.11 -13.95 11.35
C PHE A 465 -13.21 -15.12 11.79
N ALA A 466 -12.15 -15.38 11.05
CA ALA A 466 -11.17 -16.40 11.39
C ALA A 466 -10.23 -15.99 12.55
N GLU A 467 -10.43 -14.81 13.15
CA GLU A 467 -9.57 -14.22 14.20
C GLU A 467 -8.08 -14.35 13.85
N SER A 468 -7.76 -14.14 12.57
CA SER A 468 -6.42 -14.38 12.06
C SER A 468 -5.41 -13.47 12.76
N SER A 469 -4.35 -14.09 13.28
CA SER A 469 -3.24 -13.34 13.88
C SER A 469 -2.56 -12.42 12.85
N MET A 470 -1.90 -11.37 13.32
CA MET A 470 -1.08 -10.50 12.46
C MET A 470 -0.09 -11.31 11.62
N ASN A 471 0.52 -12.36 12.20
CA ASN A 471 1.46 -13.23 11.51
C ASN A 471 0.82 -13.96 10.31
N ASN A 472 -0.44 -14.40 10.44
CA ASN A 472 -1.18 -15.00 9.32
C ASN A 472 -1.39 -13.99 8.18
N LEU A 473 -1.76 -12.76 8.50
CA LEU A 473 -1.96 -11.69 7.52
C LEU A 473 -0.65 -11.35 6.78
N GLN A 474 0.46 -11.25 7.53
CA GLN A 474 1.79 -11.03 6.95
C GLN A 474 2.19 -12.18 6.01
N SER A 475 1.91 -13.42 6.40
CA SER A 475 2.22 -14.61 5.61
C SER A 475 1.55 -14.59 4.25
N VAL A 476 0.26 -14.23 4.19
CA VAL A 476 -0.48 -14.13 2.93
C VAL A 476 0.18 -13.13 1.97
N SER A 477 0.64 -11.99 2.49
CA SER A 477 1.35 -10.98 1.70
C SER A 477 2.68 -11.50 1.15
N ILE A 478 3.50 -12.17 1.98
CA ILE A 478 4.79 -12.75 1.55
C ILE A 478 4.61 -13.75 0.41
N VAL A 479 3.65 -14.68 0.57
CA VAL A 479 3.37 -15.72 -0.43
C VAL A 479 2.88 -15.12 -1.74
N ALA A 480 1.95 -14.17 -1.69
CA ALA A 480 1.41 -13.52 -2.88
C ALA A 480 2.44 -12.63 -3.58
N ALA A 481 3.33 -11.99 -2.82
CA ALA A 481 4.36 -11.10 -3.35
C ALA A 481 5.46 -11.84 -4.12
N PHE A 482 5.80 -13.08 -3.75
CA PHE A 482 6.92 -13.80 -4.38
C PHE A 482 6.82 -13.85 -5.92
N PRO A 483 5.75 -14.40 -6.53
CA PRO A 483 5.62 -14.40 -7.99
C PRO A 483 5.43 -13.00 -8.57
N ILE A 484 4.81 -12.08 -7.83
CA ILE A 484 4.61 -10.70 -8.28
C ILE A 484 5.91 -9.91 -8.35
N GLY A 485 6.87 -10.14 -7.47
CA GLY A 485 8.20 -9.54 -7.54
C GLY A 485 8.86 -9.78 -8.90
N ALA A 486 8.72 -10.99 -9.46
CA ALA A 486 9.31 -11.35 -10.74
C ALA A 486 8.58 -10.63 -11.89
N VAL A 487 7.27 -10.46 -11.77
CA VAL A 487 6.45 -9.68 -12.71
C VAL A 487 6.81 -8.20 -12.65
N ILE A 488 7.02 -7.63 -11.45
CA ILE A 488 7.49 -6.25 -11.24
C ILE A 488 8.82 -6.02 -11.96
N VAL A 489 9.78 -6.95 -11.82
CA VAL A 489 11.06 -6.90 -12.53
C VAL A 489 10.84 -6.96 -14.05
N MET A 490 9.95 -7.82 -14.54
CA MET A 490 9.63 -7.95 -15.97
C MET A 490 8.96 -6.70 -16.55
N ILE A 491 8.02 -6.08 -15.83
CA ILE A 491 7.37 -4.82 -16.22
C ILE A 491 8.43 -3.73 -16.34
N THR A 492 9.26 -3.61 -15.31
CA THR A 492 10.34 -2.63 -15.26
C THR A 492 11.33 -2.80 -16.41
N ALA A 493 11.80 -4.02 -16.67
CA ALA A 493 12.68 -4.32 -17.79
C ALA A 493 12.00 -4.06 -19.15
N SER A 494 10.70 -4.36 -19.26
CA SER A 494 9.91 -4.09 -20.46
C SER A 494 9.79 -2.59 -20.75
N PHE A 495 9.54 -1.79 -19.72
CA PHE A 495 9.54 -0.34 -19.81
C PHE A 495 10.89 0.20 -20.27
N MET A 496 11.99 -0.23 -19.65
CA MET A 496 13.33 0.24 -20.01
C MET A 496 13.69 -0.08 -21.47
N LYS A 497 13.31 -1.27 -21.95
CA LYS A 497 13.47 -1.67 -23.35
C LYS A 497 12.65 -0.78 -24.29
N ASP A 498 11.36 -0.59 -23.99
CA ASP A 498 10.44 0.16 -24.86
C ASP A 498 10.75 1.66 -24.87
N ALA A 499 11.06 2.24 -23.71
CA ALA A 499 11.46 3.63 -23.58
C ALA A 499 12.77 3.93 -24.32
N LYS A 500 13.72 2.98 -24.35
CA LYS A 500 14.96 3.13 -25.13
C LYS A 500 14.66 3.22 -26.63
N VAL A 501 13.78 2.35 -27.13
CA VAL A 501 13.36 2.35 -28.54
C VAL A 501 12.62 3.66 -28.88
N TYR A 502 11.69 4.07 -28.03
CA TYR A 502 10.96 5.34 -28.19
C TYR A 502 11.91 6.54 -28.29
N LEU A 503 12.94 6.61 -27.44
CA LEU A 503 13.90 7.70 -27.49
C LEU A 503 14.74 7.70 -28.78
N SER A 504 15.13 6.52 -29.30
CA SER A 504 15.84 6.46 -30.58
C SER A 504 14.97 6.84 -31.78
N GLU A 505 13.67 6.62 -31.70
CA GLU A 505 12.72 6.95 -32.78
C GLU A 505 12.40 8.46 -32.85
N ASN A 506 12.43 9.17 -31.71
CA ASN A 506 11.89 10.53 -31.61
C ASN A 506 12.95 11.61 -31.31
N PHE A 507 14.19 11.22 -30.98
CA PHE A 507 15.25 12.15 -30.58
C PHE A 507 16.61 11.86 -31.24
N GLN A 508 16.61 11.27 -32.43
CA GLN A 508 17.69 11.44 -33.42
C GLN A 508 17.47 12.76 -34.16
#